data_AF-A0A8T5KE15-F1
#
_entry.id   AF-A0A8T5KE15-F1
#
_cell.length_a   1.000
_cell.length_b   1.000
_cell.length_c   1.000
_cell.angle_alpha   90.00
_cell.angle_beta   90.00
_cell.angle_gamma   90.00
#
_symmetry.space_group_name_H-M   'P 1'
#
loop_
_entity.id
_entity.type
_entity.pdbx_description
1 polymer ?
#
loop_
_entity_poly.entity_id
_entity_poly.type
_entity_poly.pdbx_seq_one_letter_code
_entity_poly.pdbx_strand_id
1 'polypeptide(L)'
;MADKTQESRVMDPVYIKAVHGHFEIVKAYWERTTPSFIVKTRGKGYRQHLMKPAFKALADELRGHGYLPRIRWIIDNYHISILERKVGGEESYLRNQILFAATVLTVMFDGYLRSNNPVLTQELMTGVPVIVNAMVFTVALLVIFGVHEYGHRYMAIKR
;
A
#
# COMPACT_ATOMS: atom_id res chain seq x y z
N MET A 1 21.79 -0.92 37.60
CA MET A 1 20.86 -1.82 36.87
C MET A 1 21.34 -1.90 35.44
N ALA A 2 22.09 -2.95 35.11
CA ALA A 2 22.61 -3.18 33.77
C ALA A 2 21.55 -3.93 32.95
N ASP A 3 21.16 -3.32 31.83
CA ASP A 3 20.19 -3.83 30.87
C ASP A 3 20.70 -5.15 30.27
N LYS A 4 20.04 -6.25 30.65
CA LYS A 4 20.26 -7.58 30.09
C LYS A 4 19.56 -7.65 28.74
N THR A 5 20.19 -8.36 27.81
CA THR A 5 19.61 -8.90 26.55
C THR A 5 19.77 -8.08 25.27
N GLN A 6 21.01 -7.66 24.95
CA GLN A 6 21.44 -7.73 23.54
C GLN A 6 21.83 -9.18 23.23
N GLU A 7 20.84 -10.05 23.05
CA GLU A 7 21.07 -11.23 22.20
C GLU A 7 21.57 -10.67 20.86
N SER A 8 22.75 -11.10 20.43
CA SER A 8 23.24 -10.81 19.09
C SER A 8 22.26 -11.43 18.12
N ARG A 9 21.23 -10.68 17.70
CA ARG A 9 20.34 -11.10 16.62
C ARG A 9 21.21 -11.20 15.38
N VAL A 10 21.64 -12.42 15.11
CA VAL A 10 22.45 -12.73 13.94
C VAL A 10 21.56 -12.45 12.74
N MET A 11 22.03 -11.58 11.86
CA MET A 11 21.36 -11.33 10.61
C MET A 11 21.41 -12.59 9.75
N ASP A 12 20.31 -12.92 9.06
CA ASP A 12 20.26 -14.08 8.17
C ASP A 12 21.27 -13.90 7.03
N PRO A 13 22.17 -14.87 6.78
CA PRO A 13 23.16 -14.78 5.72
C PRO A 13 22.54 -14.62 4.33
N VAL A 14 21.30 -15.08 4.11
CA VAL A 14 20.61 -15.00 2.82
C VAL A 14 20.46 -13.55 2.37
N TYR A 15 19.89 -12.68 3.22
CA TYR A 15 19.70 -11.29 2.84
C TYR A 15 20.98 -10.45 2.92
N ILE A 16 21.93 -10.80 3.78
CA ILE A 16 23.24 -10.12 3.82
C ILE A 16 23.97 -10.33 2.49
N LYS A 17 24.00 -11.58 2.00
CA LYS A 17 24.64 -11.93 0.73
C LYS A 17 23.96 -11.23 -0.45
N ALA A 18 22.63 -11.24 -0.49
CA ALA A 18 21.87 -10.58 -1.54
C ALA A 18 22.14 -9.06 -1.58
N VAL A 19 22.07 -8.38 -0.42
CA VAL A 19 22.33 -6.92 -0.35
C VAL A 19 23.78 -6.61 -0.74
N HIS A 20 24.75 -7.40 -0.29
CA HIS A 20 26.15 -7.23 -0.65
C HIS A 20 26.44 -7.52 -2.14
N GLY A 21 25.63 -8.36 -2.78
CA GLY A 21 25.72 -8.63 -4.22
C GLY A 21 25.40 -7.39 -5.06
N HIS A 22 24.32 -6.69 -4.69
CA HIS A 22 23.79 -5.56 -5.48
C HIS A 22 24.29 -4.18 -5.04
N PHE A 23 24.72 -4.04 -3.79
CA PHE A 23 25.07 -2.75 -3.20
C PHE A 23 26.39 -2.77 -2.43
N GLU A 24 27.00 -1.59 -2.29
CA GLU A 24 28.06 -1.36 -1.33
C GLU A 24 27.42 -1.04 0.04
N ILE A 25 27.67 -1.89 1.03
CA ILE A 25 27.12 -1.74 2.38
C ILE A 25 28.03 -0.78 3.15
N VAL A 26 27.49 0.38 3.52
CA VAL A 26 28.17 1.36 4.38
C VAL A 26 28.03 0.94 5.85
N LYS A 27 26.83 0.49 6.24
CA LYS A 27 26.54 0.07 7.62
C LYS A 27 25.34 -0.89 7.64
N ALA A 28 25.47 -2.00 8.38
CA ALA A 28 24.36 -2.87 8.72
C ALA A 28 23.94 -2.60 10.18
N TYR A 29 22.64 -2.54 10.45
CA TYR A 29 22.11 -2.31 11.79
C TYR A 29 20.70 -2.89 11.94
N TRP A 30 20.25 -3.09 13.17
CA TRP A 30 18.88 -3.46 13.47
C TRP A 30 18.04 -2.22 13.76
N GLU A 31 16.97 -2.01 13.00
CA GLU A 31 15.95 -0.99 13.28
C GLU A 31 14.80 -1.67 14.04
N ARG A 32 14.87 -1.65 15.38
CA ARG A 32 13.98 -2.39 16.30
C ARG A 32 14.02 -3.90 16.04
N THR A 33 13.16 -4.40 15.16
CA THR A 33 13.03 -5.82 14.78
C THR A 33 13.32 -6.07 13.30
N THR A 34 13.67 -5.02 12.54
CA THR A 34 13.87 -5.11 11.10
C THR A 34 15.34 -4.93 10.75
N PRO A 35 16.00 -5.92 10.11
CA PRO A 35 17.37 -5.77 9.65
C PRO A 35 17.43 -4.70 8.55
N SER A 36 18.32 -3.72 8.72
CA SER A 36 18.43 -2.55 7.86
C SER A 36 19.88 -2.23 7.47
N PHE A 37 20.05 -1.70 6.27
CA PHE A 37 21.33 -1.46 5.64
C PHE A 37 21.40 -0.06 5.07
N ILE A 38 22.46 0.68 5.41
CA ILE A 38 22.83 1.91 4.71
C ILE A 38 23.68 1.49 3.51
N VAL A 39 23.23 1.85 2.30
CA VAL A 39 23.82 1.36 1.06
C VAL A 39 24.17 2.47 0.06
N LYS A 40 25.14 2.18 -0.80
CA LYS A 40 25.50 3.00 -1.97
C LYS A 40 25.43 2.15 -3.25
N THR A 41 25.11 2.78 -4.38
CA THR A 41 25.14 2.13 -5.70
C THR A 41 26.57 1.82 -6.12
N ARG A 42 26.80 0.64 -6.70
CA ARG A 42 28.04 0.36 -7.43
C ARG A 42 27.92 0.93 -8.85
N GLY A 43 28.74 1.92 -9.19
CA GLY A 43 28.80 2.50 -10.54
C GLY A 43 29.02 4.02 -10.57
N LYS A 44 29.53 4.53 -11.71
CA LYS A 44 29.68 5.97 -11.98
C LYS A 44 28.48 6.43 -12.83
N GLY A 45 27.60 7.25 -12.26
CA GLY A 45 26.41 7.79 -12.94
C GLY A 45 25.42 8.45 -11.98
N TYR A 46 24.32 8.99 -12.51
CA TYR A 46 23.26 9.60 -11.69
C TYR A 46 22.62 8.55 -10.76
N ARG A 47 22.69 8.79 -9.44
CA ARG A 47 22.28 7.86 -8.36
C ARG A 47 20.88 7.25 -8.57
N GLN A 48 19.92 8.03 -9.08
CA GLN A 48 18.54 7.59 -9.27
C GLN A 48 18.38 6.53 -10.38
N HIS A 49 19.18 6.60 -11.44
CA HIS A 49 19.11 5.67 -12.57
C HIS A 49 19.78 4.32 -12.26
N LEU A 50 20.80 4.33 -11.39
CA LEU A 50 21.49 3.12 -10.94
C LEU A 50 20.75 2.40 -9.81
N MET A 51 20.01 3.14 -8.98
CA MET A 51 19.30 2.57 -7.83
C MET A 51 18.13 1.67 -8.21
N LYS A 52 17.26 2.11 -9.14
CA LYS A 52 16.07 1.36 -9.54
C LYS A 52 16.38 -0.07 -10.05
N PRO A 53 17.30 -0.27 -11.01
CA PRO A 53 17.58 -1.61 -11.53
C PRO A 53 18.26 -2.50 -10.48
N ALA A 54 19.20 -1.96 -9.69
CA ALA A 54 19.86 -2.71 -8.63
C ALA A 54 18.88 -3.12 -7.51
N PHE A 55 17.95 -2.23 -7.15
CA PHE A 55 16.92 -2.53 -6.16
C PHE A 55 15.92 -3.57 -6.69
N LYS A 56 15.54 -3.48 -7.97
CA LYS A 56 14.68 -4.47 -8.62
C LYS A 56 15.33 -5.86 -8.61
N ALA A 57 16.61 -5.96 -8.98
CA ALA A 57 17.35 -7.21 -8.95
C ALA A 57 17.43 -7.80 -7.53
N LEU A 58 17.73 -6.96 -6.52
CA LEU A 58 17.69 -7.37 -5.11
C LEU A 58 16.31 -7.87 -4.69
N ALA A 59 15.24 -7.18 -5.10
CA ALA A 59 13.87 -7.56 -4.75
C ALA A 59 13.47 -8.89 -5.41
N ASP A 60 13.83 -9.11 -6.67
CA ASP A 60 13.53 -10.35 -7.39
C ASP A 60 14.27 -11.54 -6.77
N GLU A 61 15.53 -11.38 -6.35
CA GLU A 61 16.31 -12.40 -5.63
C GLU A 61 15.69 -12.71 -4.26
N LEU A 62 15.42 -11.69 -3.45
CA LEU A 62 14.86 -11.86 -2.10
C LEU A 62 13.43 -12.40 -2.10
N ARG A 63 12.66 -12.16 -3.17
CA ARG A 63 11.30 -12.67 -3.31
C ARG A 63 11.27 -14.20 -3.31
N GLY A 64 12.29 -14.86 -3.86
CA GLY A 64 12.44 -16.32 -3.86
C GLY A 64 12.67 -16.91 -2.46
N HIS A 65 13.11 -16.09 -1.51
CA HIS A 65 13.42 -16.47 -0.14
C HIS A 65 12.38 -16.01 0.88
N GLY A 66 11.25 -15.45 0.42
CA GLY A 66 10.19 -14.97 1.32
C GLY A 66 10.50 -13.64 2.00
N TYR A 67 11.44 -12.84 1.45
CA TYR A 67 11.74 -11.51 1.96
C TYR A 67 11.27 -10.42 0.99
N LEU A 68 10.97 -9.26 1.54
CA LEU A 68 10.63 -8.05 0.78
C LEU A 68 11.55 -6.91 1.20
N PRO A 69 12.46 -6.45 0.33
CA PRO A 69 13.25 -5.27 0.63
C PRO A 69 12.39 -4.00 0.49
N ARG A 70 12.64 -3.01 1.34
CA ARG A 70 12.05 -1.68 1.30
C ARG A 70 13.16 -0.64 1.29
N ILE A 71 13.16 0.24 0.29
CA ILE A 71 14.12 1.34 0.20
C ILE A 71 13.52 2.65 0.74
N ARG A 72 14.31 3.41 1.49
CA ARG A 72 14.01 4.77 1.96
C ARG A 72 15.22 5.67 1.74
N TRP A 73 14.99 6.93 1.41
CA TRP A 73 16.04 7.95 1.42
C TRP A 73 15.99 8.67 2.77
N ILE A 74 17.09 8.63 3.52
CA ILE A 74 17.23 9.28 4.83
C ILE A 74 18.60 9.96 4.86
N ILE A 75 18.61 11.28 5.03
CA ILE A 75 19.81 12.12 5.24
C ILE A 75 20.98 11.66 4.35
N ASP A 76 20.86 11.97 3.06
CA ASP A 76 21.86 11.72 2.02
C ASP A 76 22.24 10.25 1.72
N ASN A 77 21.54 9.29 2.33
CA ASN A 77 21.80 7.87 2.12
C ASN A 77 20.54 7.07 1.82
N TYR A 78 20.73 5.96 1.10
CA TYR A 78 19.69 4.97 0.89
C TYR A 78 19.73 3.93 2.02
N HIS A 79 18.58 3.73 2.64
CA HIS A 79 18.36 2.74 3.67
C HIS A 79 17.50 1.62 3.08
N ILE A 80 18.00 0.39 3.11
CA ILE A 80 17.27 -0.81 2.72
C ILE A 80 16.90 -1.57 3.98
N SER A 81 15.60 -1.71 4.26
CA SER A 81 15.08 -2.54 5.33
C SER A 81 14.54 -3.84 4.75
N ILE A 82 14.88 -4.98 5.33
CA ILE A 82 14.40 -6.30 4.86
C ILE A 82 13.24 -6.74 5.74
N LEU A 83 12.07 -6.89 5.13
CA LEU A 83 10.88 -7.38 5.81
C LEU A 83 10.68 -8.86 5.47
N GLU A 84 10.22 -9.64 6.44
CA GLU A 84 9.65 -10.95 6.15
C GLU A 84 8.33 -10.76 5.43
N ARG A 85 8.18 -11.44 4.29
CA ARG A 85 6.90 -11.54 3.61
C ARG A 85 6.04 -12.47 4.46
N LYS A 86 5.27 -11.90 5.38
CA LYS A 86 4.08 -12.60 5.90
C LYS A 86 3.26 -12.95 4.66
N VAL A 87 3.09 -14.24 4.39
CA VAL A 87 2.13 -14.72 3.40
C VAL A 87 0.82 -14.06 3.81
N GLY A 88 0.38 -13.06 3.04
CA GLY A 88 -0.82 -12.32 3.36
C GLY A 88 -1.92 -13.35 3.55
N GLY A 89 -2.56 -13.37 4.72
CA GLY A 89 -3.68 -14.27 4.97
C GLY A 89 -4.67 -14.12 3.82
N GLU A 90 -5.24 -15.24 3.38
CA GLU A 90 -6.15 -15.28 2.24
C GLU A 90 -7.14 -14.11 2.34
N GLU A 91 -7.16 -13.26 1.31
CA GLU A 91 -8.17 -12.21 1.24
C GLU A 91 -9.52 -12.90 1.20
N SER A 92 -10.27 -12.83 2.31
CA SER A 92 -11.57 -13.48 2.36
C SER A 92 -12.53 -12.69 1.48
N TYR A 93 -12.78 -13.24 0.30
CA TYR A 93 -13.72 -12.70 -0.68
C TYR A 93 -15.08 -12.36 -0.03
N LEU A 94 -15.53 -13.21 0.90
CA LEU A 94 -16.74 -13.00 1.70
C LEU A 94 -16.69 -11.71 2.53
N ARG A 95 -15.58 -11.40 3.20
CA ARG A 95 -15.46 -10.17 3.98
C ARG A 95 -15.54 -8.94 3.08
N ASN A 96 -14.87 -8.97 1.94
CA ASN A 96 -14.91 -7.86 0.99
C ASN A 96 -16.32 -7.65 0.43
N GLN A 97 -17.05 -8.73 0.14
CA GLN A 97 -18.43 -8.65 -0.33
C GLN A 97 -19.39 -8.10 0.74
N ILE A 98 -19.23 -8.52 2.00
CA ILE A 98 -20.02 -7.99 3.12
C ILE A 98 -19.75 -6.48 3.31
N LEU A 99 -18.49 -6.06 3.27
CA LEU A 99 -18.13 -4.65 3.41
C LEU A 99 -18.66 -3.80 2.25
N PHE A 100 -18.63 -4.33 1.03
CA PHE A 100 -19.21 -3.67 -0.13
C PHE A 100 -20.73 -3.53 0.01
N ALA A 101 -21.43 -4.61 0.40
CA ALA A 101 -22.86 -4.57 0.64
C ALA A 101 -23.24 -3.55 1.74
N ALA A 102 -22.48 -3.52 2.84
CA ALA A 102 -22.66 -2.54 3.91
C ALA A 102 -22.49 -1.10 3.39
N THR A 103 -21.51 -0.87 2.51
CA THR A 103 -21.28 0.45 1.88
C THR A 103 -22.43 0.86 0.97
N VAL A 104 -22.95 -0.06 0.15
CA VAL A 104 -24.12 0.21 -0.70
C VAL A 104 -25.33 0.60 0.16
N LEU A 105 -25.58 -0.13 1.24
CA LEU A 105 -26.70 0.14 2.15
C LEU A 105 -26.57 1.50 2.85
N THR A 106 -25.38 1.86 3.34
CA THR A 106 -25.16 3.15 4.02
C THR A 106 -25.27 4.32 3.05
N VAL A 107 -24.73 4.21 1.84
CA VAL A 107 -24.85 5.24 0.80
C VAL A 107 -26.31 5.39 0.36
N MET A 108 -27.04 4.29 0.21
CA MET A 108 -28.47 4.33 -0.13
C MET A 108 -29.31 4.96 0.98
N PHE A 109 -28.98 4.68 2.24
CA PHE A 109 -29.62 5.32 3.38
C PHE A 109 -29.35 6.83 3.43
N ASP A 110 -28.09 7.27 3.24
CA ASP A 110 -27.74 8.69 3.14
C ASP A 110 -28.47 9.37 1.96
N GLY A 111 -28.51 8.71 0.81
CA GLY A 111 -29.23 9.17 -0.38
C GLY A 111 -30.74 9.34 -0.13
N TYR A 112 -31.35 8.41 0.60
CA TYR A 112 -32.76 8.51 0.99
C TYR A 112 -33.01 9.69 1.92
N LEU A 113 -32.18 9.88 2.96
CA LEU A 113 -32.31 11.01 3.88
C LEU A 113 -32.19 12.36 3.16
N ARG A 114 -31.25 12.49 2.22
CA ARG A 114 -31.09 13.71 1.40
C ARG A 114 -32.25 13.91 0.44
N SER A 115 -32.77 12.84 -0.14
CA SER A 115 -33.87 12.89 -1.11
C SER A 115 -35.23 13.14 -0.45
N ASN A 116 -35.37 12.83 0.83
CA ASN A 116 -36.58 13.08 1.63
C ASN A 116 -36.61 14.49 2.26
N ASN A 117 -35.91 15.45 1.66
CA ASN A 117 -35.93 16.83 2.12
C ASN A 117 -37.15 17.56 1.52
N PRO A 118 -37.98 18.27 2.32
CA PRO A 118 -39.14 19.01 1.84
C PRO A 118 -38.82 20.01 0.72
N VAL A 119 -37.62 20.62 0.75
CA VAL A 119 -37.17 21.53 -0.32
C VAL A 119 -37.05 20.79 -1.65
N LEU A 120 -36.55 19.54 -1.63
CA LEU A 120 -36.37 18.75 -2.84
C LEU A 120 -37.70 18.19 -3.34
N THR A 121 -38.56 17.72 -2.44
CA THR A 121 -39.81 17.01 -2.79
C THR A 121 -40.98 17.93 -3.11
N GLN A 122 -41.01 19.15 -2.56
CA GLN A 122 -42.11 20.09 -2.78
C GLN A 122 -41.78 21.14 -3.84
N GLU A 123 -40.55 21.66 -3.84
CA GLU A 123 -40.18 22.83 -4.68
C GLU A 123 -39.39 22.46 -5.95
N LEU A 124 -38.43 21.53 -5.86
CA LEU A 124 -37.52 21.25 -6.98
C LEU A 124 -37.94 20.07 -7.86
N MET A 125 -38.46 18.99 -7.27
CA MET A 125 -38.77 17.72 -7.96
C MET A 125 -40.14 17.19 -7.53
N THR A 126 -41.15 18.05 -7.63
CA THR A 126 -42.53 17.73 -7.27
C THR A 126 -43.04 16.52 -8.06
N GLY A 127 -43.55 15.51 -7.36
CA GLY A 127 -44.11 14.29 -7.97
C GLY A 127 -43.11 13.17 -8.29
N VAL A 128 -41.81 13.38 -8.07
CA VAL A 128 -40.81 12.30 -8.21
C VAL A 128 -40.74 11.49 -6.91
N PRO A 129 -40.85 10.15 -6.95
CA PRO A 129 -40.71 9.33 -5.76
C PRO A 129 -39.30 9.47 -5.15
N VAL A 130 -39.24 9.68 -3.84
CA VAL A 130 -37.98 9.81 -3.06
C VAL A 130 -37.01 8.65 -3.33
N ILE A 131 -37.55 7.44 -3.51
CA ILE A 131 -36.75 6.24 -3.79
C ILE A 131 -35.99 6.31 -5.12
N VAL A 132 -36.55 6.97 -6.14
CA VAL A 132 -35.89 7.12 -7.45
C VAL A 132 -34.69 8.04 -7.30
N ASN A 133 -34.84 9.17 -6.62
CA ASN A 133 -33.75 10.11 -6.34
C ASN A 133 -32.65 9.45 -5.49
N ALA A 134 -33.04 8.67 -4.47
CA ALA A 134 -32.10 7.92 -3.65
C ALA A 134 -31.30 6.89 -4.47
N MET A 135 -31.95 6.16 -5.39
CA MET A 135 -31.28 5.21 -6.28
C MET A 135 -30.30 5.92 -7.23
N VAL A 136 -30.72 7.01 -7.87
CA VAL A 136 -29.86 7.79 -8.78
C VAL A 136 -28.64 8.33 -8.04
N PHE A 137 -28.82 8.89 -6.84
CA PHE A 137 -27.73 9.36 -5.98
C PHE A 137 -26.75 8.23 -5.64
N THR A 138 -27.28 7.08 -5.23
CA THR A 138 -26.46 5.91 -4.84
C THR A 138 -25.63 5.41 -6.01
N VAL A 139 -26.26 5.24 -7.18
CA VAL A 139 -25.58 4.80 -8.41
C VAL A 139 -24.50 5.79 -8.81
N ALA A 140 -24.81 7.10 -8.81
CA ALA A 140 -23.83 8.13 -9.15
C ALA A 140 -22.59 8.09 -8.24
N LEU A 141 -22.77 7.97 -6.92
CA LEU A 141 -21.65 7.89 -5.98
C LEU A 141 -20.82 6.61 -6.15
N LEU A 142 -21.48 5.46 -6.33
CA LEU A 142 -20.77 4.19 -6.56
C LEU A 142 -19.95 4.25 -7.85
N VAL A 143 -20.46 4.88 -8.91
CA VAL A 143 -19.72 5.08 -10.16
C VAL A 143 -18.51 6.00 -9.94
N ILE A 144 -18.67 7.11 -9.23
CA ILE A 144 -17.56 8.03 -8.94
C ILE A 144 -16.44 7.31 -8.18
N PHE A 145 -16.77 6.55 -7.12
CA PHE A 145 -15.79 5.78 -6.38
C PHE A 145 -15.15 4.67 -7.22
N GLY A 146 -15.94 3.96 -8.02
CA GLY A 146 -15.43 2.93 -8.93
C GLY A 146 -14.43 3.50 -9.94
N VAL A 147 -14.76 4.64 -10.56
CA VAL A 147 -13.86 5.33 -11.50
C VAL A 147 -12.63 5.88 -10.78
N HIS A 148 -12.77 6.41 -9.57
CA HIS A 148 -11.65 6.89 -8.76
C HIS A 148 -10.63 5.78 -8.49
N GLU A 149 -11.11 4.64 -8.00
CA GLU A 149 -10.27 3.49 -7.68
C GLU A 149 -9.65 2.87 -8.95
N TYR A 150 -10.45 2.74 -10.02
CA TYR A 150 -9.95 2.27 -11.31
C TYR A 150 -8.87 3.21 -11.89
N GLY A 151 -9.02 4.52 -11.71
CA GLY A 151 -8.03 5.52 -12.12
C GLY A 151 -6.67 5.30 -11.45
N HIS A 152 -6.66 5.08 -10.13
CA HIS A 152 -5.43 4.74 -9.40
C HIS A 152 -4.80 3.45 -9.94
N ARG A 153 -5.61 2.41 -10.17
CA ARG A 153 -5.13 1.12 -10.68
C ARG A 153 -4.58 1.22 -12.11
N TYR A 154 -5.25 1.97 -12.99
CA TYR A 154 -4.79 2.20 -14.35
C TYR A 154 -3.44 2.92 -14.38
N MET A 155 -3.28 3.95 -13.55
CA MET A 155 -2.01 4.67 -13.42
C MET A 155 -0.89 3.82 -12.83
N ALA A 156 -1.21 2.89 -11.93
CA ALA A 156 -0.25 1.94 -11.38
C ALA A 156 0.22 0.89 -12.41
N ILE A 157 -0.66 0.43 -13.31
CA ILE A 157 -0.34 -0.56 -14.35
C ILE A 157 0.44 0.07 -15.51
N LYS A 158 0.17 1.32 -15.86
CA LYS A 158 0.83 2.03 -16.97
C LYS A 158 2.27 2.45 -16.65
N ARG A 159 2.75 2.25 -15.43
CA ARG A 159 4.07 2.70 -14.95
C ARG A 159 5.09 1.58 -14.92
#